data_AF-A0A838JYK3-F1
#
_entry.id   AF-A0A838JYK3-F1
#
_cell.length_a   1.000
_cell.length_b   1.000
_cell.length_c   1.000
_cell.angle_alpha   90.00
_cell.angle_beta   90.00
_cell.angle_gamma   90.00
#
_symmetry.space_group_name_H-M   'P 1'
#
loop_
_entity.id
_entity.type
_entity.pdbx_description
1 polymer ?
#
loop_
_entity_poly.entity_id
_entity_poly.type
_entity_poly.pdbx_seq_one_letter_code
_entity_poly.pdbx_strand_id
1 'polypeptide(L)'
;MTKRIVDLSVTLKSGITSDPPVFLPRLDYVDHDAGAGQMAEMFPGLNVDDLPGKEGWAVEFVRMSTHSGTHMDAPYHYRSQTDEGRPAATIDEIPL
;
A
#
# COMPACT_ATOMS: atom_id res chain seq x y z
N MET A 1 -25.87 24.68 -6.90
CA MET A 1 -25.66 23.43 -7.67
C MET A 1 -24.67 22.56 -6.91
N THR A 2 -24.97 21.27 -6.74
CA THR A 2 -24.04 20.30 -6.15
C THR A 2 -22.92 20.00 -7.15
N LYS A 3 -21.67 20.04 -6.70
CA LYS A 3 -20.51 19.67 -7.55
C LYS A 3 -20.49 18.15 -7.74
N ARG A 4 -20.15 17.69 -8.94
CA ARG A 4 -19.90 16.27 -9.23
C ARG A 4 -18.45 15.94 -8.87
N ILE A 5 -18.25 14.84 -8.17
CA ILE A 5 -16.92 14.25 -7.92
C ILE A 5 -16.74 13.09 -8.90
N VAL A 6 -15.57 13.00 -9.50
CA VAL A 6 -15.16 11.92 -10.41
C VAL A 6 -13.81 11.39 -9.91
N ASP A 7 -13.73 10.08 -9.69
CA ASP A 7 -12.48 9.41 -9.34
C ASP A 7 -11.66 9.17 -10.61
N LEU A 8 -10.40 9.59 -10.58
CA LEU A 8 -9.42 9.42 -11.66
C LEU A 8 -8.30 8.43 -11.28
N SER A 9 -8.40 7.83 -10.11
CA SER A 9 -7.41 6.90 -9.58
C SER A 9 -7.62 5.51 -10.15
N VAL A 10 -6.54 4.78 -10.39
CA VAL A 10 -6.61 3.37 -10.76
C VAL A 10 -6.55 2.48 -9.50
N THR A 11 -7.27 1.36 -9.53
CA THR A 11 -7.24 0.39 -8.42
C THR A 11 -5.88 -0.29 -8.32
N LEU A 12 -5.32 -0.35 -7.10
CA LEU A 12 -4.16 -1.19 -6.81
C LEU A 12 -4.58 -2.66 -6.77
N LYS A 13 -4.00 -3.48 -7.64
CA LYS A 13 -4.38 -4.90 -7.77
C LYS A 13 -3.18 -5.75 -8.20
N SER A 14 -3.08 -6.95 -7.63
CA SER A 14 -2.14 -7.98 -8.11
C SER A 14 -2.58 -8.54 -9.47
N GLY A 15 -1.62 -8.79 -10.36
CA GLY A 15 -1.87 -9.55 -11.60
C GLY A 15 -2.57 -8.78 -12.72
N ILE A 16 -2.64 -7.44 -12.62
CA ILE A 16 -2.98 -6.58 -13.77
C ILE A 16 -1.69 -6.02 -14.37
N THR A 17 -1.66 -5.86 -15.70
CA THR A 17 -0.51 -5.23 -16.37
C THR A 17 -0.66 -3.70 -16.34
N SER A 18 -0.66 -3.11 -15.14
CA SER A 18 -0.69 -1.65 -14.97
C SER A 18 0.70 -1.02 -15.10
N ASP A 19 1.74 -1.79 -14.78
CA ASP A 19 3.12 -1.34 -14.66
C ASP A 19 4.09 -2.40 -15.23
N PRO A 20 5.37 -2.06 -15.48
CA PRO A 20 6.40 -3.04 -15.80
C PRO A 20 6.45 -4.18 -14.77
N PRO A 21 6.76 -5.44 -15.16
CA PRO A 21 6.65 -6.60 -14.27
C PRO A 21 7.36 -6.46 -12.91
N VAL A 22 8.50 -5.76 -12.87
CA VAL A 22 9.27 -5.52 -11.64
C VAL A 22 8.64 -4.51 -10.68
N PHE A 23 7.67 -3.72 -11.15
CA PHE A 23 6.96 -2.69 -10.38
C PHE A 23 5.50 -3.05 -10.11
N LEU A 24 5.06 -4.25 -10.49
CA LEU A 24 3.71 -4.69 -10.20
C LEU A 24 3.51 -4.80 -8.68
N PRO A 25 2.39 -4.26 -8.13
CA PRO A 25 2.04 -4.46 -6.74
C PRO A 25 1.90 -5.94 -6.42
N ARG A 26 2.49 -6.35 -5.31
CA ARG A 26 2.25 -7.64 -4.67
C ARG A 26 1.38 -7.41 -3.44
N LEU A 27 0.22 -8.06 -3.44
CA LEU A 27 -0.71 -8.07 -2.32
C LEU A 27 -0.77 -9.49 -1.76
N ASP A 28 -0.35 -9.65 -0.50
CA ASP A 28 -0.48 -10.89 0.26
C ASP A 28 -1.66 -10.75 1.23
N TYR A 29 -2.66 -11.62 1.09
CA TYR A 29 -3.89 -11.58 1.87
C TYR A 29 -3.84 -12.54 3.05
N VAL A 30 -4.34 -12.08 4.19
CA VAL A 30 -4.64 -12.88 5.38
C VAL A 30 -6.14 -12.80 5.56
N ASP A 31 -6.81 -13.93 5.38
CA ASP A 31 -8.24 -14.06 5.65
C ASP A 31 -8.50 -14.27 7.15
N HIS A 32 -9.78 -14.34 7.52
CA HIS A 32 -10.19 -14.46 8.92
C HIS A 32 -9.70 -15.75 9.59
N ASP A 33 -9.59 -16.85 8.83
CA ASP A 33 -9.10 -18.14 9.34
C ASP A 33 -7.60 -18.07 9.65
N ALA A 34 -6.80 -17.58 8.69
CA ALA A 34 -5.37 -17.38 8.88
C ALA A 34 -5.09 -16.33 9.97
N GLY A 35 -5.89 -15.27 10.01
CA GLY A 35 -5.82 -14.21 11.02
C GLY A 35 -6.13 -14.72 12.43
N ALA A 36 -7.04 -15.67 12.57
CA ALA A 36 -7.35 -16.30 13.86
C ALA A 36 -6.12 -17.02 14.42
N GLY A 37 -5.41 -17.76 13.56
CA GLY A 37 -4.12 -18.39 13.91
C GLY A 37 -3.08 -17.37 14.33
N GLN A 38 -2.91 -16.28 13.57
CA GLN A 38 -1.97 -15.21 13.91
C GLN A 38 -2.29 -14.55 15.25
N MET A 39 -3.56 -14.31 15.56
CA MET A 39 -3.96 -13.77 16.87
C MET A 39 -3.59 -14.73 18.01
N ALA A 40 -3.89 -16.02 17.87
CA ALA A 40 -3.54 -17.03 18.87
C ALA A 40 -2.00 -17.11 19.08
N GLU A 41 -1.21 -16.97 18.02
CA GLU A 41 0.27 -16.91 18.12
C GLU A 41 0.76 -15.61 18.78
N MET A 42 0.13 -14.48 18.49
CA MET A 42 0.54 -13.16 18.96
C MET A 42 0.18 -12.92 20.44
N PHE A 43 -0.93 -13.50 20.93
CA PHE A 43 -1.45 -13.27 22.27
C PHE A 43 -1.37 -14.54 23.13
N PRO A 44 -0.34 -14.67 24.01
CA PRO A 44 -0.19 -15.86 24.85
C PRO A 44 -1.42 -16.18 25.68
N GLY A 45 -1.91 -17.42 25.57
CA GLY A 45 -3.09 -17.90 26.31
C GLY A 45 -4.43 -17.73 25.59
N LEU A 46 -4.44 -17.10 24.41
CA LEU A 46 -5.62 -17.04 23.54
C LEU A 46 -5.68 -18.28 22.64
N ASN A 47 -6.82 -18.96 22.60
CA ASN A 47 -7.09 -20.00 21.60
C ASN A 47 -8.04 -19.47 20.54
N VAL A 48 -7.99 -20.05 19.34
CA VAL A 48 -8.92 -19.71 18.24
C VAL A 48 -10.38 -19.92 18.65
N ASP A 49 -10.67 -20.93 19.48
CA ASP A 49 -12.02 -21.20 19.99
C ASP A 49 -12.55 -20.10 20.94
N ASP A 50 -11.67 -19.27 21.49
CA ASP A 50 -12.02 -18.13 22.34
C ASP A 50 -12.44 -16.91 21.49
N LEU A 51 -12.17 -16.92 20.18
CA LEU A 51 -12.53 -15.84 19.27
C LEU A 51 -14.02 -15.91 18.86
N PRO A 52 -14.72 -14.77 18.76
CA PRO A 52 -16.08 -14.73 18.22
C PRO A 52 -16.11 -15.33 16.81
N GLY A 53 -16.95 -16.36 16.62
CA GLY A 53 -17.04 -17.05 15.33
C GLY A 53 -15.78 -17.84 14.94
N LYS A 54 -14.77 -17.92 15.82
CA LYS A 54 -13.43 -18.48 15.54
C LYS A 54 -12.65 -17.70 14.48
N GLU A 55 -12.97 -16.43 14.29
CA GLU A 55 -12.38 -15.57 13.26
C GLU A 55 -11.40 -14.56 13.86
N GLY A 56 -10.32 -14.27 13.14
CA GLY A 56 -9.36 -13.23 13.47
C GLY A 56 -9.44 -12.02 12.53
N TRP A 57 -8.40 -11.17 12.55
CA TRP A 57 -8.34 -10.03 11.64
C TRP A 57 -8.18 -10.51 10.19
N ALA A 58 -8.81 -9.80 9.26
CA ALA A 58 -8.44 -9.87 7.85
C ALA A 58 -7.53 -8.68 7.56
N VAL A 59 -6.35 -8.95 7.00
CA VAL A 59 -5.37 -7.92 6.65
C VAL A 59 -4.75 -8.22 5.29
N GLU A 60 -4.22 -7.20 4.64
CA GLU A 60 -3.42 -7.36 3.44
C GLU A 60 -2.06 -6.66 3.62
N PHE A 61 -1.02 -7.28 3.09
CA PHE A 61 0.31 -6.70 3.01
C PHE A 61 0.60 -6.29 1.58
N VAL A 62 0.87 -5.00 1.39
CA VAL A 62 1.17 -4.44 0.08
C VAL A 62 2.66 -4.18 -0.04
N ARG A 63 3.28 -4.74 -1.07
CA ARG A 63 4.63 -4.41 -1.53
C ARG A 63 4.55 -3.85 -2.94
N MET A 64 4.88 -2.58 -3.11
CA MET A 64 4.79 -1.89 -4.39
C MET A 64 5.89 -0.83 -4.54
N SER A 65 6.07 -0.35 -5.77
CA SER A 65 6.85 0.86 -6.04
C SER A 65 5.99 2.09 -5.74
N THR A 66 6.60 3.22 -5.38
CA THR A 66 5.92 4.52 -5.33
C THR A 66 5.46 5.01 -6.69
N HIS A 67 5.94 4.37 -7.77
CA HIS A 67 5.56 4.64 -9.16
C HIS A 67 4.46 3.71 -9.69
N SER A 68 3.83 2.89 -8.83
CA SER A 68 2.76 1.98 -9.25
C SER A 68 1.40 2.68 -9.18
N GLY A 69 0.57 2.54 -10.23
CA GLY A 69 -0.77 3.12 -10.29
C GLY A 69 -0.78 4.65 -10.45
N THR A 70 -1.83 5.32 -9.95
CA THR A 70 -1.94 6.78 -10.01
C THR A 70 -1.02 7.41 -8.96
N HIS A 71 0.04 8.07 -9.40
CA HIS A 71 1.11 8.57 -8.51
C HIS A 71 1.62 9.96 -8.93
N MET A 72 2.51 10.52 -8.11
CA MET A 72 3.22 11.77 -8.37
C MET A 72 4.70 11.58 -8.10
N ASP A 73 5.52 11.98 -9.05
CA ASP A 73 6.98 11.98 -8.91
C ASP A 73 7.47 13.26 -8.25
N ALA A 74 8.39 13.12 -7.31
CA ALA A 74 9.14 14.25 -6.76
C ALA A 74 10.28 14.67 -7.70
N PRO A 75 10.81 15.91 -7.62
CA PRO A 75 12.00 16.33 -8.37
C PRO A 75 13.18 15.37 -8.25
N TYR A 76 13.37 14.78 -7.06
CA TYR A 76 14.41 13.79 -6.80
C TYR A 76 14.37 12.57 -7.76
N HIS A 77 13.20 12.21 -8.28
CA HIS A 77 13.07 11.12 -9.26
C HIS A 77 13.92 11.36 -10.51
N TYR A 78 14.00 12.62 -10.95
CA TYR A 78 14.63 12.99 -12.21
C TYR A 78 16.11 13.34 -12.04
N ARG A 79 16.50 13.89 -10.88
CA ARG A 79 17.87 14.30 -10.60
C ARG A 79 18.09 14.45 -9.09
N SER A 80 19.29 14.13 -8.61
CA SER A 80 19.65 14.29 -7.18
C SER A 80 19.92 15.74 -6.75
N GLN A 81 20.15 16.66 -7.70
CA GLN A 81 20.48 18.06 -7.44
C GLN A 81 19.75 19.01 -8.39
N THR A 82 19.50 20.23 -7.93
CA THR A 82 19.03 21.36 -8.74
C THR A 82 20.16 21.95 -9.59
N ASP A 83 19.84 22.88 -10.49
CA ASP A 83 20.83 23.59 -11.30
C ASP A 83 21.79 24.45 -10.48
N GLU A 84 21.38 24.84 -9.28
CA GLU A 84 22.17 25.60 -8.31
C GLU A 84 23.02 24.68 -7.41
N GLY A 85 23.03 23.36 -7.66
CA GLY A 85 23.80 22.38 -6.88
C GLY A 85 23.21 22.01 -5.52
N ARG A 86 21.97 22.43 -5.22
CA ARG A 86 21.26 22.06 -4.00
C ARG A 86 20.62 20.67 -4.16
N PRO A 87 20.42 19.87 -3.09
CA PRO A 87 19.67 18.61 -3.20
C PRO A 87 18.28 18.82 -3.81
N ALA A 88 17.86 17.91 -4.68
CA ALA A 88 16.49 17.91 -5.20
C ALA A 88 15.52 17.41 -4.13
N ALA A 89 14.34 18.04 -4.06
CA ALA A 89 13.37 17.75 -3.03
C ALA A 89 12.79 16.32 -3.16
N THR A 90 12.68 15.62 -2.03
CA THR A 90 11.92 14.36 -1.93
C THR A 90 10.42 14.65 -1.75
N ILE A 91 9.57 13.62 -1.91
CA ILE A 91 8.11 13.82 -1.98
C ILE A 91 7.52 14.42 -0.69
N ASP A 92 8.12 14.12 0.46
CA ASP A 92 7.73 14.63 1.78
C ASP A 92 8.12 16.11 2.01
N GLU A 93 8.96 16.67 1.15
CA GLU A 93 9.40 18.07 1.21
C GLU A 93 8.56 18.99 0.30
N ILE A 94 7.65 18.42 -0.50
CA ILE A 94 6.78 19.18 -1.42
C ILE A 94 5.58 19.75 -0.67
N PRO A 95 5.33 21.08 -0.75
CA PRO A 95 4.13 21.68 -0.16
C PRO A 95 2.84 21.14 -0.79
N LEU A 96 1.84 20.86 0.06
CA LEU A 96 0.49 20.46 -0.37
C LEU A 96 -0.32 21.63 -0.96
#